data_AF-A0A963D6C5-F1
#
_entry.id   AF-A0A963D6C5-F1
#
_cell.length_a   1.000
_cell.length_b   1.000
_cell.length_c   1.000
_cell.angle_alpha   90.00
_cell.angle_beta   90.00
_cell.angle_gamma   90.00
#
_symmetry.space_group_name_H-M   'P 1'
#
loop_
_entity.id
_entity.type
_entity.pdbx_description
1 polymer ?
#
loop_
_entity_poly.entity_id
_entity_poly.type
_entity_poly.pdbx_seq_one_letter_code
_entity_poly.pdbx_strand_id
1 'polypeptide(L)'
;MDLQTTTYLFVGASFALYIGIAIWARAGSTSEFYAAGGNVHPLANGMATAADWMSAASFISMAGLISNMGYGGGLFLMGWTGGYVLLAMLLAPYLRKFGKFTVPQFIGDRFYSKTASTVAVACLLTASLTYIIGQMTGVGVAFSRFLGVTNEMGIYIGMAIVFAYAVFGGMKGITYTQVAQYCVLIAAYLVPAIFISLHLTGNPIPQLGLGSNLVGQDVSLLSKLDQVVTELGFGKYTTSVPANSTLNMFVY
;
A
#
# COMPACT_ATOMS: atom_id res chain seq x y z
N MET A 1 -24.55 4.84 18.74
CA MET A 1 -23.87 5.86 17.92
C MET A 1 -24.27 5.63 16.48
N ASP A 2 -24.52 6.69 15.72
CA ASP A 2 -24.73 6.57 14.28
C ASP A 2 -23.43 6.15 13.57
N LEU A 3 -23.56 5.46 12.43
CA LEU A 3 -22.42 4.97 11.66
C LEU A 3 -21.52 6.13 11.22
N GLN A 4 -22.11 7.24 10.78
CA GLN A 4 -21.37 8.42 10.33
C GLN A 4 -20.55 9.04 11.46
N THR A 5 -21.14 9.16 12.66
CA THR A 5 -20.42 9.65 13.85
C THR A 5 -19.23 8.75 14.20
N THR A 6 -19.42 7.44 14.10
CA THR A 6 -18.36 6.45 14.35
C THR A 6 -17.23 6.60 13.34
N THR A 7 -17.55 6.74 12.05
CA THR A 7 -16.56 7.00 10.99
C THR A 7 -15.77 8.27 11.27
N TYR A 8 -16.42 9.38 11.57
CA TYR A 8 -15.72 10.64 11.84
C TYR A 8 -14.81 10.56 13.07
N LEU A 9 -15.23 9.85 14.12
CA LEU A 9 -14.38 9.62 15.28
C LEU A 9 -13.13 8.82 14.93
N PHE A 10 -13.26 7.69 14.22
CA PHE A 10 -12.12 6.86 13.84
C PHE A 10 -11.17 7.58 12.87
N VAL A 11 -11.71 8.26 11.86
CA VAL A 11 -10.92 9.03 10.88
C VAL A 11 -10.22 10.19 11.58
N GLY A 12 -10.95 10.97 12.38
CA GLY A 12 -10.41 12.10 13.14
C GLY A 12 -9.34 11.67 14.15
N ALA A 13 -9.59 10.60 14.90
CA ALA A 13 -8.61 10.04 15.85
C ALA A 13 -7.34 9.54 15.14
N SER A 14 -7.48 8.92 13.97
CA SER A 14 -6.33 8.47 13.17
C SER A 14 -5.47 9.66 12.71
N PHE A 15 -6.09 10.72 12.18
CA PHE A 15 -5.33 11.91 11.79
C PHE A 15 -4.73 12.65 12.98
N ALA A 16 -5.45 12.75 14.10
CA ALA A 16 -4.93 13.34 15.33
C ALA A 16 -3.70 12.57 15.84
N LEU A 17 -3.73 11.24 15.78
CA LEU A 17 -2.58 10.39 16.11
C LEU A 17 -1.41 10.67 15.16
N TYR A 18 -1.63 10.69 13.85
CA TYR A 18 -0.55 10.89 12.87
C TYR A 18 0.08 12.29 12.99
N ILE A 19 -0.74 13.33 13.15
CA ILE A 19 -0.27 14.70 13.36
C ILE A 19 0.46 14.81 14.72
N GLY A 20 -0.06 14.18 15.77
CA GLY A 20 0.58 14.13 17.08
C GLY A 20 1.97 13.49 17.03
N ILE A 21 2.12 12.38 16.32
CA ILE A 21 3.41 11.73 16.08
C ILE A 21 4.35 12.65 15.29
N ALA A 22 3.86 13.31 14.23
CA ALA A 22 4.67 14.21 13.42
C ALA A 22 5.20 15.41 14.23
N ILE A 23 4.38 15.99 15.12
CA ILE A 23 4.80 17.08 16.00
C ILE A 23 5.83 16.59 17.03
N TRP A 24 5.60 15.42 17.64
CA TRP A 24 6.51 14.85 18.63
C TRP A 24 7.87 14.45 18.04
N ALA A 25 7.87 13.93 16.81
CA ALA A 25 9.06 13.43 16.12
C ALA A 25 9.72 14.46 15.20
N ARG A 26 9.36 15.75 15.33
CA ARG A 26 9.84 16.84 14.47
C ARG A 26 11.36 16.88 14.39
N ALA A 27 11.89 16.89 13.16
CA ALA A 27 13.32 16.96 12.91
C ALA A 27 13.90 18.35 13.22
N GLY A 28 15.08 18.38 13.86
CA GLY A 28 15.83 19.61 14.17
C GLY A 28 16.98 19.91 13.21
N SER A 29 17.37 18.95 12.36
CA SER A 29 18.47 19.09 11.39
C SER A 29 18.16 18.44 10.02
N THR A 30 18.92 18.80 8.98
CA THR A 30 18.78 18.22 7.63
C THR A 30 18.99 16.70 7.60
N SER A 31 19.93 16.18 8.40
CA SER A 31 20.18 14.74 8.50
C SER A 31 19.02 13.99 9.15
N GLU A 32 18.40 14.59 10.18
CA GLU A 32 17.18 14.04 10.80
C GLU A 32 15.98 14.15 9.87
N PHE A 33 15.89 15.23 9.10
CA PHE A 33 14.80 15.47 8.17
C PHE A 33 14.78 14.45 7.03
N TYR A 34 15.94 14.08 6.47
CA TYR A 34 16.01 13.15 5.33
C TYR A 34 16.31 11.70 5.70
N ALA A 35 17.06 11.44 6.77
CA ALA A 35 17.53 10.09 7.12
C ALA A 35 17.21 9.68 8.57
N ALA A 36 16.41 10.46 9.30
CA ALA A 36 16.09 10.22 10.72
C ALA A 36 17.34 10.02 11.60
N GLY A 37 18.48 10.60 11.21
CA GLY A 37 19.77 10.44 11.89
C GLY A 37 20.32 9.00 11.88
N GLY A 38 19.77 8.09 11.07
CA GLY A 38 20.22 6.69 10.98
C GLY A 38 19.82 5.79 12.16
N ASN A 39 19.03 6.29 13.13
CA ASN A 39 18.77 5.64 14.42
C ASN A 39 17.38 4.97 14.52
N VAL A 40 16.72 4.69 13.39
CA VAL A 40 15.43 3.99 13.39
C VAL A 40 15.64 2.49 13.60
N HIS A 41 14.88 1.91 14.53
CA HIS A 41 14.92 0.47 14.79
C HIS A 41 14.55 -0.33 13.51
N PRO A 42 15.27 -1.41 13.15
CA PRO A 42 15.00 -2.16 11.91
C PRO A 42 13.56 -2.63 11.74
N LEU A 43 12.92 -3.09 12.82
CA LEU A 43 11.50 -3.48 12.78
C LEU A 43 10.58 -2.29 12.48
N ALA A 44 10.85 -1.12 13.07
CA ALA A 44 10.06 0.09 12.81
C ALA A 44 10.23 0.53 11.36
N ASN A 45 11.45 0.48 10.83
CA ASN A 45 11.71 0.78 9.43
C ASN A 45 11.03 -0.23 8.49
N GLY A 46 11.02 -1.52 8.85
CA GLY A 46 10.33 -2.57 8.09
C GLY A 46 8.81 -2.40 8.08
N MET A 47 8.21 -2.08 9.23
CA MET A 47 6.78 -1.77 9.34
C MET A 47 6.42 -0.52 8.54
N ALA A 48 7.21 0.54 8.65
CA ALA A 48 7.01 1.78 7.90
C ALA A 48 7.08 1.53 6.38
N THR A 49 8.06 0.75 5.96
CA THR A 49 8.23 0.30 4.58
C THR A 49 7.05 -0.54 4.08
N ALA A 50 6.56 -1.45 4.91
CA ALA A 50 5.39 -2.27 4.57
C ALA A 50 4.12 -1.41 4.45
N ALA A 51 3.93 -0.42 5.32
CA ALA A 51 2.80 0.52 5.19
C ALA A 51 2.89 1.34 3.89
N ASP A 52 4.08 1.81 3.50
CA ASP A 52 4.28 2.55 2.25
C ASP A 52 3.96 1.69 1.01
N TRP A 53 4.29 0.40 1.08
CA TRP A 53 3.95 -0.60 0.07
C TRP A 53 2.44 -0.87 -0.01
N MET A 54 1.72 -0.79 1.11
CA MET A 54 0.26 -0.99 1.21
C MET A 54 -0.49 0.31 0.92
N SER A 55 -0.60 0.66 -0.36
CA SER A 55 -1.12 1.96 -0.81
C SER A 55 -2.52 1.88 -1.42
N ALA A 56 -3.05 2.98 -1.97
CA ALA A 56 -4.33 2.98 -2.68
C ALA A 56 -4.33 2.00 -3.87
N ALA A 57 -3.18 1.78 -4.50
CA ALA A 57 -3.01 0.75 -5.52
C ALA A 57 -3.27 -0.66 -4.96
N SER A 58 -2.75 -0.94 -3.76
CA SER A 58 -2.89 -2.24 -3.09
C SER A 58 -4.31 -2.50 -2.58
N PHE A 59 -5.05 -1.45 -2.21
CA PHE A 59 -6.44 -1.60 -1.74
C PHE A 59 -7.46 -1.53 -2.88
N ILE A 60 -7.49 -0.43 -3.62
CA ILE A 60 -8.54 -0.13 -4.58
C ILE A 60 -8.25 -0.84 -5.90
N SER A 61 -7.04 -0.71 -6.42
CA SER A 61 -6.71 -1.29 -7.73
C SER A 61 -6.68 -2.82 -7.69
N MET A 62 -6.12 -3.44 -6.63
CA MET A 62 -6.16 -4.90 -6.51
C MET A 62 -7.56 -5.47 -6.38
N ALA A 63 -8.47 -4.81 -5.65
CA ALA A 63 -9.86 -5.22 -5.59
C ALA A 63 -10.51 -5.17 -7.00
N GLY A 64 -10.25 -4.11 -7.76
CA GLY A 64 -10.72 -3.97 -9.15
C GLY A 64 -10.11 -4.99 -10.11
N LEU A 65 -8.80 -5.24 -10.02
CA LEU A 65 -8.09 -6.22 -10.85
C LEU A 65 -8.57 -7.64 -10.57
N ILE A 66 -8.68 -8.04 -9.30
CA ILE A 66 -9.14 -9.40 -8.93
C ILE A 66 -10.61 -9.59 -9.31
N SER A 67 -11.45 -8.56 -9.18
CA SER A 67 -12.86 -8.66 -9.60
C SER A 67 -13.00 -8.86 -11.11
N ASN A 68 -12.15 -8.25 -11.93
CA ASN A 68 -12.22 -8.37 -13.40
C ASN A 68 -11.42 -9.55 -13.98
N MET A 69 -10.28 -9.88 -13.37
CA MET A 69 -9.31 -10.88 -13.88
C MET A 69 -9.30 -12.18 -13.07
N GLY A 70 -10.12 -12.29 -12.03
CA GLY A 70 -10.15 -13.44 -11.12
C GLY A 70 -8.81 -13.65 -10.41
N TYR A 71 -8.46 -14.92 -10.21
CA TYR A 71 -7.20 -15.35 -9.58
C TYR A 71 -5.97 -14.84 -10.35
N GLY A 72 -6.07 -14.66 -11.67
CA GLY A 72 -5.02 -14.07 -12.50
C GLY A 72 -4.61 -12.66 -12.04
N GLY A 73 -5.54 -11.89 -11.48
CA GLY A 73 -5.24 -10.59 -10.86
C GLY A 73 -4.32 -10.71 -9.63
N GLY A 74 -4.44 -11.80 -8.86
CA GLY A 74 -3.59 -12.06 -7.70
C GLY A 74 -2.13 -12.34 -8.03
N LEU A 75 -1.83 -12.78 -9.26
CA LEU A 75 -0.44 -13.01 -9.71
C LEU A 75 0.37 -11.72 -9.78
N PHE A 76 -0.27 -10.58 -10.08
CA PHE A 76 0.39 -9.27 -10.06
C PHE A 76 0.91 -8.91 -8.68
N LEU A 77 0.13 -9.23 -7.63
CA LEU A 77 0.54 -9.02 -6.25
C LEU A 77 1.82 -9.83 -5.95
N MET A 78 1.87 -11.09 -6.36
CA MET A 78 3.04 -11.94 -6.15
C MET A 78 4.27 -11.44 -6.92
N GLY A 79 4.11 -11.05 -8.18
CA GLY A 79 5.19 -10.54 -9.02
C GLY A 79 5.80 -9.25 -8.46
N TRP A 80 4.96 -8.26 -8.16
CA TRP A 80 5.44 -6.99 -7.61
C TRP A 80 6.01 -7.15 -6.20
N THR A 81 5.38 -7.95 -5.32
CA THR A 81 5.94 -8.23 -3.97
C THR A 81 7.30 -8.92 -4.09
N GLY A 82 7.42 -9.90 -4.99
CA GLY A 82 8.69 -10.60 -5.25
C GLY A 82 9.78 -9.64 -5.73
N GLY A 83 9.47 -8.77 -6.70
CA GLY A 83 10.38 -7.73 -7.17
C GLY A 83 10.82 -6.77 -6.05
N TYR A 84 9.88 -6.41 -5.17
CA TYR A 84 10.15 -5.58 -4.00
C TYR A 84 11.16 -6.24 -3.04
N VAL A 85 10.96 -7.53 -2.73
CA VAL A 85 11.88 -8.31 -1.88
C VAL A 85 13.26 -8.44 -2.52
N LEU A 86 13.33 -8.68 -3.84
CA LEU A 86 14.61 -8.73 -4.55
C LEU A 86 15.35 -7.39 -4.50
N LEU A 87 14.66 -6.27 -4.75
CA LEU A 87 15.25 -4.94 -4.61
C LEU A 87 15.76 -4.68 -3.19
N ALA A 88 14.96 -5.02 -2.17
CA ALA A 88 15.33 -4.84 -0.77
C ALA A 88 16.57 -5.66 -0.39
N MET A 89 16.70 -6.90 -0.87
CA MET A 89 17.85 -7.76 -0.55
C MET A 89 19.08 -7.47 -1.40
N LEU A 90 18.90 -7.14 -2.68
CA LEU A 90 20.01 -7.03 -3.63
C LEU A 90 20.50 -5.61 -3.85
N LEU A 91 19.66 -4.58 -3.70
CA LEU A 91 20.04 -3.20 -3.99
C LEU A 91 20.23 -2.36 -2.73
N ALA A 92 19.34 -2.51 -1.74
CA ALA A 92 19.39 -1.70 -0.52
C ALA A 92 20.73 -1.81 0.26
N PRO A 93 21.39 -2.99 0.37
CA PRO A 93 22.69 -3.06 1.06
C PRO A 93 23.79 -2.25 0.38
N TYR A 94 23.80 -2.20 -0.95
CA TYR A 94 24.79 -1.42 -1.70
C TYR A 94 24.53 0.08 -1.57
N LEU A 95 23.27 0.51 -1.67
CA LEU A 95 22.90 1.91 -1.47
C LEU A 95 23.25 2.37 -0.04
N ARG A 96 23.01 1.53 0.97
CA ARG A 96 23.38 1.83 2.37
C ARG A 96 24.89 1.98 2.56
N LYS A 97 25.70 1.12 1.92
CA LYS A 97 27.17 1.25 1.94
C LYS A 97 27.68 2.49 1.22
N PHE A 98 26.95 2.97 0.22
CA PHE A 98 27.33 4.16 -0.56
C PHE A 98 27.11 5.48 0.19
N GLY A 99 26.25 5.49 1.21
CA GLY A 99 26.10 6.62 2.14
C GLY A 99 25.50 7.90 1.54
N LYS A 100 24.86 7.82 0.36
CA LYS A 100 24.19 8.95 -0.30
C LYS A 100 22.70 8.99 0.07
N PHE A 101 22.13 10.19 0.03
CA PHE A 101 20.72 10.40 0.38
C PHE A 101 19.75 10.10 -0.76
N THR A 102 20.20 10.07 -2.02
CA THR A 102 19.32 9.87 -3.18
C THR A 102 19.90 8.91 -4.23
N VAL A 103 19.02 8.20 -4.93
CA VAL A 103 19.41 7.29 -6.03
C VAL A 103 20.04 8.03 -7.22
N PRO A 104 19.57 9.23 -7.64
CA PRO A 104 20.25 9.97 -8.71
C PRO A 104 21.69 10.37 -8.36
N GLN A 105 21.96 10.74 -7.10
CA GLN A 105 23.33 11.01 -6.64
C GLN A 105 24.20 9.75 -6.73
N PHE A 106 23.66 8.59 -6.33
CA PHE A 106 24.35 7.31 -6.50
C PHE A 106 24.71 7.05 -7.97
N ILE A 107 23.79 7.27 -8.90
CA ILE A 107 24.05 7.09 -10.35
C ILE A 107 25.12 8.07 -10.84
N GLY A 108 25.03 9.34 -10.45
CA GLY A 108 26.01 10.37 -10.82
C GLY A 108 27.43 10.01 -10.40
N ASP A 109 27.61 9.57 -9.16
CA ASP A 109 28.92 9.19 -8.62
C ASP A 109 29.40 7.85 -9.19
N ARG A 110 28.49 6.88 -9.37
CA ARG A 110 28.82 5.54 -9.89
C ARG A 110 29.36 5.57 -11.32
N PHE A 111 28.86 6.50 -12.14
CA PHE A 111 29.23 6.67 -13.54
C PHE A 111 30.05 7.93 -13.81
N TYR A 112 30.44 8.68 -12.76
CA TYR A 112 31.17 9.95 -12.87
C TYR A 112 30.53 10.95 -13.86
N SER A 113 29.19 10.98 -13.92
CA SER A 113 28.45 11.71 -14.95
C SER A 113 27.30 12.51 -14.38
N LYS A 114 27.40 13.84 -14.49
CA LYS A 114 26.31 14.76 -14.15
C LYS A 114 25.09 14.53 -15.05
N THR A 115 25.30 14.21 -16.33
CA THR A 115 24.22 13.90 -17.27
C THR A 115 23.44 12.66 -16.83
N ALA A 116 24.13 11.60 -16.40
CA ALA A 116 23.47 10.39 -15.89
C ALA A 116 22.64 10.68 -14.62
N SER A 117 23.16 11.52 -13.72
CA SER A 117 22.40 12.00 -12.56
C SER A 117 21.16 12.79 -12.96
N THR A 118 21.25 13.69 -13.94
CA THR A 118 20.10 14.49 -14.41
C THR A 118 19.01 13.62 -15.02
N VAL A 119 19.41 12.64 -15.85
CA VAL A 119 18.46 11.66 -16.42
C VAL A 119 17.80 10.86 -15.30
N ALA A 120 18.56 10.41 -14.30
CA ALA A 120 18.00 9.69 -13.15
C ALA A 120 17.01 10.55 -12.35
N VAL A 121 17.27 11.86 -12.17
CA VAL A 121 16.30 12.78 -11.56
C VAL A 121 15.03 12.87 -12.40
N ALA A 122 15.14 13.01 -13.72
CA ALA A 122 13.97 13.07 -14.59
C ALA A 122 13.13 11.78 -14.50
N CYS A 123 13.77 10.61 -14.55
CA CYS A 123 13.10 9.32 -14.36
C CYS A 123 12.42 9.22 -12.98
N LEU A 124 13.11 9.63 -11.92
CA LEU A 124 12.58 9.62 -10.56
C LEU A 124 11.33 10.51 -10.44
N LEU A 125 11.37 11.72 -10.99
CA LEU A 125 10.25 12.66 -10.95
C LEU A 125 9.06 12.14 -11.76
N THR A 126 9.29 11.63 -12.98
CA THR A 126 8.22 11.05 -13.82
C THR A 126 7.54 9.88 -13.12
N ALA A 127 8.31 8.94 -12.55
CA ALA A 127 7.76 7.81 -11.82
C ALA A 127 6.98 8.27 -10.57
N SER A 128 7.54 9.20 -9.80
CA SER A 128 6.93 9.71 -8.56
C SER A 128 5.63 10.47 -8.82
N LEU A 129 5.61 11.35 -9.84
CA LEU A 129 4.41 12.11 -10.20
C LEU A 129 3.29 11.20 -10.67
N THR A 130 3.60 10.23 -11.53
CA THR A 130 2.63 9.24 -12.02
C THR A 130 2.02 8.47 -10.84
N TYR A 131 2.86 8.06 -9.89
CA TYR A 131 2.39 7.35 -8.70
C TYR A 131 1.52 8.23 -7.81
N ILE A 132 1.94 9.48 -7.53
CA ILE A 132 1.17 10.41 -6.70
C ILE A 132 -0.21 10.71 -7.29
N ILE A 133 -0.33 10.84 -8.62
CA ILE A 133 -1.64 11.05 -9.28
C ILE A 133 -2.60 9.90 -8.96
N GLY A 134 -2.13 8.65 -9.05
CA GLY A 134 -2.92 7.47 -8.68
C GLY A 134 -3.30 7.46 -7.20
N GLN A 135 -2.37 7.78 -6.30
CA GLN A 135 -2.64 7.84 -4.86
C GLN A 135 -3.65 8.92 -4.51
N MET A 136 -3.51 10.12 -5.07
CA MET A 136 -4.43 11.24 -4.81
C MET A 136 -5.84 10.94 -5.32
N THR A 137 -5.96 10.22 -6.44
CA THR A 137 -7.25 9.72 -6.93
C THR A 137 -7.91 8.78 -5.90
N GLY A 138 -7.13 7.86 -5.33
CA GLY A 138 -7.61 6.98 -4.26
C GLY A 138 -8.05 7.73 -2.99
N VAL A 139 -7.29 8.75 -2.59
CA VAL A 139 -7.64 9.63 -1.47
C VAL A 139 -8.96 10.35 -1.72
N GLY A 140 -9.16 10.90 -2.92
CA GLY A 140 -10.40 11.57 -3.32
C GLY A 140 -11.63 10.67 -3.26
N VAL A 141 -11.51 9.42 -3.75
CA VAL A 141 -12.57 8.41 -3.66
C VAL A 141 -12.91 8.06 -2.20
N ALA A 142 -11.89 7.84 -1.37
CA ALA A 142 -12.12 7.54 0.05
C ALA A 142 -12.78 8.72 0.78
N PHE A 143 -12.25 9.93 0.60
CA PHE A 143 -12.71 11.10 1.36
C PHE A 143 -14.10 11.56 0.90
N SER A 144 -14.40 11.52 -0.39
CA SER A 144 -15.75 11.83 -0.89
C SER A 144 -16.79 10.87 -0.29
N ARG A 145 -16.46 9.58 -0.18
CA ARG A 145 -17.37 8.58 0.39
C ARG A 145 -17.58 8.77 1.90
N PHE A 146 -16.53 9.05 2.65
CA PHE A 146 -16.60 9.11 4.11
C PHE A 146 -16.99 10.49 4.65
N LEU A 147 -16.56 11.58 4.02
CA LEU A 147 -16.87 12.97 4.43
C LEU A 147 -18.12 13.54 3.74
N GLY A 148 -18.66 12.84 2.73
CA GLY A 148 -19.83 13.31 1.98
C GLY A 148 -19.57 14.56 1.14
N VAL A 149 -18.29 14.80 0.77
CA VAL A 149 -17.86 15.93 -0.06
C VAL A 149 -17.65 15.51 -1.51
N THR A 150 -17.51 16.48 -2.42
CA THR A 150 -17.13 16.18 -3.82
C THR A 150 -15.75 15.52 -3.88
N ASN A 151 -15.49 14.73 -4.92
CA ASN A 151 -14.18 14.06 -5.12
C ASN A 151 -13.03 15.08 -5.11
N GLU A 152 -13.18 16.19 -5.85
CA GLU A 152 -12.20 17.28 -5.89
C GLU A 152 -11.90 17.86 -4.49
N MET A 153 -12.94 18.12 -3.70
CA MET A 153 -12.77 18.59 -2.33
C MET A 153 -12.08 17.55 -1.44
N GLY A 154 -12.40 16.27 -1.62
CA GLY A 154 -11.73 15.17 -0.94
C GLY A 154 -10.23 15.13 -1.23
N ILE A 155 -9.83 15.35 -2.49
CA ILE A 155 -8.42 15.46 -2.90
C ILE A 155 -7.75 16.64 -2.19
N TYR A 156 -8.33 17.83 -2.22
CA TYR A 156 -7.74 19.01 -1.58
C TYR A 156 -7.55 18.86 -0.07
N ILE A 157 -8.55 18.30 0.62
CA ILE A 157 -8.46 18.03 2.07
C ILE A 157 -7.34 17.02 2.34
N GLY A 158 -7.30 15.92 1.58
CA GLY A 158 -6.27 14.89 1.71
C GLY A 158 -4.87 15.45 1.48
N MET A 159 -4.68 16.23 0.42
CA MET A 159 -3.40 16.90 0.13
C MET A 159 -2.97 17.83 1.26
N ALA A 160 -3.88 18.64 1.81
CA ALA A 160 -3.57 19.55 2.90
C ALA A 160 -3.12 18.81 4.17
N ILE A 161 -3.80 17.71 4.53
CA ILE A 161 -3.45 16.90 5.69
C ILE A 161 -2.09 16.22 5.50
N VAL A 162 -1.89 15.56 4.35
CA VAL A 162 -0.63 14.88 4.03
C VAL A 162 0.53 15.87 4.01
N PHE A 163 0.33 17.03 3.39
CA PHE A 163 1.31 18.11 3.37
C PHE A 163 1.68 18.56 4.79
N ALA A 164 0.70 18.79 5.66
CA ALA A 164 0.94 19.24 7.02
C ALA A 164 1.84 18.27 7.79
N TYR A 165 1.48 16.99 7.90
CA TYR A 165 2.30 16.07 8.71
C TYR A 165 3.63 15.69 8.03
N ALA A 166 3.71 15.67 6.69
CA ALA A 166 4.94 15.36 5.98
C ALA A 166 6.00 16.46 6.10
N VAL A 167 5.59 17.73 5.95
CA VAL A 167 6.51 18.88 6.03
C VAL A 167 6.96 19.13 7.46
N PHE A 168 6.07 19.00 8.45
CA PHE A 168 6.43 19.28 9.84
C PHE A 168 7.15 18.12 10.54
N GLY A 169 6.95 16.87 10.11
CA GLY A 169 7.51 15.69 10.78
C GLY A 169 8.92 15.27 10.34
N GLY A 170 9.30 15.48 9.07
CA GLY A 170 10.54 14.91 8.51
C GLY A 170 10.53 13.36 8.51
N MET A 171 11.65 12.73 8.10
CA MET A 171 11.74 11.28 7.93
C MET A 171 11.42 10.49 9.21
N LYS A 172 11.84 11.00 10.38
CA LYS A 172 11.52 10.39 11.68
C LYS A 172 10.01 10.40 11.93
N GLY A 173 9.35 11.56 11.76
CA GLY A 173 7.90 11.67 11.87
C GLY A 173 7.17 10.75 10.90
N ILE A 174 7.57 10.78 9.62
CA ILE A 174 7.00 9.92 8.58
C ILE A 174 7.11 8.44 8.97
N THR A 175 8.30 7.98 9.38
CA THR A 175 8.51 6.58 9.78
C THR A 175 7.58 6.16 10.91
N TYR A 176 7.49 6.93 12.00
CA TYR A 176 6.63 6.55 13.12
C TYR A 176 5.13 6.67 12.78
N THR A 177 4.74 7.62 11.92
CA THR A 177 3.36 7.65 11.41
C THR A 177 3.05 6.42 10.55
N GLN A 178 3.99 5.98 9.72
CA GLN A 178 3.84 4.77 8.91
C GLN A 178 3.82 3.50 9.77
N VAL A 179 4.54 3.44 10.89
CA VAL A 179 4.41 2.34 11.86
C VAL A 179 3.00 2.27 12.46
N ALA A 180 2.42 3.42 12.82
CA ALA A 180 1.04 3.46 13.30
C ALA A 180 0.06 3.02 12.21
N GLN A 181 0.24 3.52 10.97
CA GLN A 181 -0.57 3.11 9.81
C GLN A 181 -0.46 1.62 9.53
N TYR A 182 0.74 1.03 9.61
CA TYR A 182 0.97 -0.40 9.45
C TYR A 182 0.06 -1.21 10.38
N CYS A 183 0.04 -0.89 11.67
CA CYS A 183 -0.79 -1.59 12.66
C CYS A 183 -2.28 -1.49 12.31
N VAL A 184 -2.75 -0.30 11.92
CA VAL A 184 -4.15 -0.07 11.53
C VAL A 184 -4.50 -0.88 10.28
N LEU A 185 -3.63 -0.84 9.25
CA LEU A 185 -3.86 -1.52 7.97
C LEU A 185 -3.87 -3.04 8.14
N ILE A 186 -2.91 -3.61 8.88
CA ILE A 186 -2.85 -5.05 9.13
C ILE A 186 -4.08 -5.53 9.90
N ALA A 187 -4.52 -4.79 10.93
CA ALA A 187 -5.74 -5.11 11.63
C ALA A 187 -6.97 -5.02 10.70
N ALA A 188 -7.05 -3.97 9.88
CA ALA A 188 -8.14 -3.76 8.93
C ALA A 188 -8.21 -4.84 7.83
N TYR A 189 -7.08 -5.46 7.47
CA TYR A 189 -7.05 -6.59 6.54
C TYR A 189 -7.38 -7.92 7.22
N LEU A 190 -6.67 -8.23 8.30
CA LEU A 190 -6.72 -9.57 8.90
C LEU A 190 -8.03 -9.82 9.64
N VAL A 191 -8.55 -8.84 10.38
CA VAL A 191 -9.77 -9.05 11.19
C VAL A 191 -10.95 -9.42 10.28
N PRO A 192 -11.33 -8.65 9.25
CA PRO A 192 -12.45 -9.05 8.39
C PRO A 192 -12.18 -10.38 7.69
N ALA A 193 -10.97 -10.62 7.17
CA ALA A 193 -10.65 -11.85 6.46
C ALA A 193 -10.81 -13.10 7.36
N ILE A 194 -10.30 -13.05 8.59
CA ILE A 194 -10.39 -14.14 9.57
C ILE A 194 -11.85 -14.40 9.94
N PHE A 195 -12.63 -13.36 10.23
CA PHE A 195 -14.03 -13.52 10.62
C PHE A 195 -14.90 -14.03 9.47
N ILE A 196 -14.67 -13.56 8.25
CA ILE A 196 -15.35 -14.08 7.05
C ILE A 196 -15.02 -15.56 6.86
N SER A 197 -13.73 -15.93 6.96
CA SER A 197 -13.30 -17.32 6.85
C SER A 197 -13.95 -18.21 7.91
N LEU A 198 -13.94 -17.79 9.19
CA LEU A 198 -14.60 -18.50 10.28
C LEU A 198 -16.09 -18.70 10.03
N HIS A 199 -16.77 -17.64 9.62
CA HIS A 199 -18.21 -17.67 9.44
C HIS A 199 -18.62 -18.56 8.26
N LEU A 200 -17.88 -18.49 7.15
CA LEU A 200 -18.22 -19.23 5.93
C LEU A 200 -17.74 -20.68 5.96
N THR A 201 -16.61 -20.97 6.62
CA THR A 201 -15.92 -22.27 6.49
C THR A 201 -15.57 -22.95 7.82
N GLY A 202 -15.72 -22.24 8.95
CA GLY A 202 -15.29 -22.72 10.25
C GLY A 202 -13.78 -22.64 10.48
N ASN A 203 -12.99 -22.21 9.49
CA ASN A 203 -11.53 -22.11 9.59
C ASN A 203 -11.09 -20.67 9.90
N PRO A 204 -10.30 -20.42 10.97
CA PRO A 204 -9.76 -19.09 11.28
C PRO A 204 -8.69 -18.59 10.31
N ILE A 205 -8.09 -19.48 9.52
CA ILE A 205 -7.01 -19.13 8.61
C ILE A 205 -7.62 -18.94 7.21
N PRO A 206 -7.72 -17.69 6.69
CA PRO A 206 -8.42 -17.41 5.43
C PRO A 206 -7.88 -18.19 4.24
N GLN A 207 -6.58 -18.46 4.21
CA GLN A 207 -5.93 -19.24 3.16
C GLN A 207 -6.40 -20.69 3.14
N LEU A 208 -6.64 -21.28 4.31
CA LEU A 208 -7.18 -22.63 4.44
C LEU A 208 -8.70 -22.63 4.24
N GLY A 209 -9.39 -21.59 4.71
CA GLY A 209 -10.81 -21.38 4.47
C GLY A 209 -11.13 -21.29 2.97
N LEU A 210 -10.32 -20.57 2.20
CA LEU A 210 -10.48 -20.45 0.75
C LEU A 210 -10.52 -21.82 0.04
N GLY A 211 -9.72 -22.78 0.49
CA GLY A 211 -9.67 -24.13 -0.07
C GLY A 211 -10.72 -25.11 0.48
N SER A 212 -11.62 -24.66 1.36
CA SER A 212 -12.54 -25.53 2.09
C SER A 212 -14.00 -25.39 1.66
N ASN A 213 -14.86 -26.26 2.18
CA ASN A 213 -16.30 -26.22 1.94
C ASN A 213 -17.00 -25.23 2.87
N LEU A 214 -18.15 -24.74 2.42
CA LEU A 214 -19.03 -23.91 3.25
C LEU A 214 -19.57 -24.71 4.44
N VAL A 215 -19.68 -24.07 5.60
CA VAL A 215 -20.25 -24.72 6.79
C VAL A 215 -21.68 -25.18 6.49
N GLY A 216 -21.93 -26.48 6.70
CA GLY A 216 -23.26 -27.07 6.50
C GLY A 216 -23.65 -27.31 5.04
N GLN A 217 -22.74 -27.17 4.08
CA GLN A 217 -22.98 -27.47 2.67
C GLN A 217 -21.81 -28.25 2.07
N ASP A 218 -22.08 -29.19 1.16
CA ASP A 218 -21.04 -29.88 0.39
C ASP A 218 -20.66 -29.09 -0.88
N VAL A 219 -20.49 -27.78 -0.72
CA VAL A 219 -20.13 -26.85 -1.79
C VAL A 219 -18.84 -26.15 -1.39
N SER A 220 -17.84 -26.19 -2.27
CA SER A 220 -16.58 -25.48 -2.03
C SER A 220 -16.78 -23.97 -2.04
N LEU A 221 -16.06 -23.26 -1.15
CA LEU A 221 -16.12 -21.81 -1.10
C LEU A 221 -15.75 -21.18 -2.45
N LEU A 222 -14.77 -21.76 -3.16
CA LEU A 222 -14.38 -21.33 -4.52
C LEU A 222 -15.52 -21.50 -5.53
N SER A 223 -16.25 -22.61 -5.51
CA SER A 223 -17.38 -22.81 -6.41
C SER A 223 -18.50 -21.80 -6.14
N LYS A 224 -18.76 -21.51 -4.86
CA LYS A 224 -19.75 -20.50 -4.51
C LYS A 224 -19.30 -19.09 -4.92
N LEU A 225 -18.02 -18.79 -4.72
CA LEU A 225 -17.41 -17.52 -5.14
C LEU A 225 -17.55 -17.33 -6.66
N ASP A 226 -17.23 -18.35 -7.47
CA ASP A 226 -17.40 -18.28 -8.91
C ASP A 226 -18.85 -18.00 -9.31
N GLN A 227 -19.81 -18.67 -8.67
CA GLN A 227 -21.22 -18.44 -8.92
C GLN A 227 -21.60 -16.98 -8.64
N VAL A 228 -21.28 -16.48 -7.44
CA VAL A 228 -21.65 -15.12 -7.00
C VAL A 228 -20.99 -14.06 -7.89
N VAL A 229 -19.72 -14.22 -8.22
CA VAL A 229 -18.98 -13.28 -9.07
C VAL A 229 -19.56 -13.27 -10.49
N THR A 230 -19.96 -14.43 -11.02
CA THR A 230 -20.62 -14.52 -12.34
C THR A 230 -22.01 -13.90 -12.33
N GLU A 231 -22.80 -14.09 -11.26
CA GLU A 231 -24.11 -13.46 -11.09
C GLU A 231 -24.02 -11.93 -11.01
N LEU A 232 -22.91 -11.40 -10.51
CA LEU A 232 -22.61 -9.96 -10.49
C LEU A 232 -22.13 -9.42 -11.86
N GLY A 233 -21.97 -10.27 -12.87
CA GLY A 233 -21.56 -9.88 -14.23
C GLY A 233 -20.05 -9.92 -14.49
N PHE A 234 -19.25 -10.47 -13.57
CA PHE A 234 -17.81 -10.64 -13.74
C PHE A 234 -17.45 -12.05 -14.26
N GLY A 235 -16.19 -12.25 -14.66
CA GLY A 235 -15.66 -13.57 -14.98
C GLY A 235 -15.45 -14.43 -13.72
N LYS A 236 -15.37 -15.76 -13.88
CA LYS A 236 -15.09 -16.67 -12.74
C LYS A 236 -13.80 -16.28 -12.02
N TYR A 237 -13.79 -16.37 -10.70
CA TYR A 237 -12.59 -16.16 -9.89
C TYR A 237 -11.54 -17.24 -10.15
N THR A 238 -11.95 -18.51 -10.26
CA THR A 238 -11.03 -19.65 -10.50
C THR A 238 -10.52 -19.74 -11.94
N THR A 239 -10.65 -18.68 -12.73
CA THR A 239 -10.10 -18.62 -14.09
C THR A 239 -8.60 -18.97 -14.07
N SER A 240 -8.21 -19.87 -14.98
CA SER A 240 -6.81 -20.10 -15.27
C SER A 240 -6.17 -18.80 -15.75
N VAL A 241 -4.87 -18.62 -15.41
CA VAL A 241 -3.94 -17.60 -15.93
C VAL A 241 -4.41 -17.07 -17.29
N PRO A 242 -4.47 -15.73 -17.52
CA PRO A 242 -4.95 -15.18 -18.79
C PRO A 242 -4.37 -15.99 -19.94
N ALA A 243 -5.22 -16.48 -20.82
CA ALA A 243 -4.96 -17.57 -21.77
C ALA A 243 -3.79 -17.37 -22.76
N ASN A 244 -2.98 -16.31 -22.61
CA ASN A 244 -1.96 -15.86 -23.54
C ASN A 244 -0.56 -15.72 -22.91
N SER A 245 -0.14 -16.72 -22.10
CA SER A 245 1.25 -16.98 -21.67
C SER A 245 1.66 -16.49 -20.27
N THR A 246 2.39 -17.37 -19.58
CA THR A 246 3.16 -17.10 -18.34
C THR A 246 4.26 -16.04 -18.54
N LEU A 247 4.57 -15.68 -19.79
CA LEU A 247 5.49 -14.61 -20.15
C LEU A 247 5.03 -13.24 -19.63
N ASN A 248 3.72 -13.02 -19.50
CA ASN A 248 3.16 -11.80 -18.92
C ASN A 248 3.49 -11.60 -17.43
N MET A 249 3.97 -12.63 -16.73
CA MET A 249 4.48 -12.50 -15.35
C MET A 249 5.88 -11.87 -15.29
N PHE A 250 6.59 -11.77 -16.42
CA PHE A 250 7.96 -11.26 -16.50
C PHE A 250 8.11 -9.97 -17.32
N VAL A 251 7.17 -9.65 -18.21
CA VAL A 251 7.34 -8.64 -19.27
C VAL A 251 6.40 -7.43 -19.14
N TYR A 252 5.79 -7.22 -17.97
CA TYR A 252 5.12 -5.97 -17.63
C TYR A 252 5.89 -5.20 -16.55
#